data_AF-A0A954MYV4-F1
#
_entry.id   AF-A0A954MYV4-F1
#
_cell.length_a   1.000
_cell.length_b   1.000
_cell.length_c   1.000
_cell.angle_alpha   90.00
_cell.angle_beta   90.00
_cell.angle_gamma   90.00
#
_symmetry.space_group_name_H-M   'P 1'
#
loop_
_entity.id
_entity.type
_entity.pdbx_description
1 polymer ?
#
loop_
_entity_poly.entity_id
_entity_poly.type
_entity_poly.pdbx_seq_one_letter_code
_entity_poly.pdbx_strand_id
1 'polypeptide(L)'
;MSSNSETPREEPETPSEEAVATVVTPNPAEEGLPLDFPLTPEDVQDEAVRGDFVIRWAVVLLALLMGFSLIDQTMTLVHVKSGEYLSANGFLPPHGGDPFSATAEKRTWINLSWLFDLVAAGAYGAGSWLGVSILKG
;
A
#
# COMPACT_ATOMS: atom_id res chain seq x y z
N MET A 1 -80.75 33.30 -38.76
CA MET A 1 -79.54 32.44 -38.70
C MET A 1 -78.53 33.20 -37.84
N SER A 2 -78.09 32.78 -36.66
CA SER A 2 -78.30 31.59 -35.84
C SER A 2 -78.02 31.96 -34.38
N SER A 3 -78.60 31.19 -33.47
CA SER A 3 -78.52 31.30 -32.01
C SER A 3 -77.14 31.00 -31.40
N ASN A 4 -76.91 31.62 -30.23
CA ASN A 4 -76.21 31.18 -28.99
C ASN A 4 -74.73 30.71 -29.10
N SER A 5 -73.84 30.93 -28.12
CA SER A 5 -74.00 30.92 -26.67
C SER A 5 -72.94 31.76 -25.94
N GLU A 6 -73.31 32.24 -24.77
CA GLU A 6 -72.52 32.99 -23.77
C GLU A 6 -71.47 32.16 -22.99
N THR A 7 -70.40 32.87 -22.57
CA THR A 7 -69.69 32.77 -21.26
C THR A 7 -68.67 31.61 -21.08
N PRO A 8 -67.58 31.72 -20.26
CA PRO A 8 -67.24 32.74 -19.23
C PRO A 8 -65.85 33.42 -19.28
N ARG A 9 -65.77 34.49 -18.47
CA ARG A 9 -64.65 35.40 -18.14
C ARG A 9 -63.55 34.69 -17.33
N GLU A 10 -62.28 34.86 -17.70
CA GLU A 10 -61.10 34.55 -16.87
C GLU A 10 -60.30 35.83 -16.54
N GLU A 11 -59.63 35.76 -15.39
CA GLU A 11 -59.02 36.79 -14.53
C GLU A 11 -57.62 37.28 -15.01
N PRO A 12 -56.99 38.26 -14.33
CA PRO A 12 -56.04 39.19 -14.95
C PRO A 12 -54.61 38.66 -15.11
N GLU A 13 -54.05 38.85 -16.29
CA GLU A 13 -52.61 38.72 -16.56
C GLU A 13 -51.90 40.00 -16.08
N THR A 14 -51.29 39.93 -14.89
CA THR A 14 -50.42 40.99 -14.35
C THR A 14 -49.16 41.13 -15.22
N PRO A 15 -48.77 42.32 -15.70
CA PRO A 15 -47.64 42.46 -16.61
C PRO A 15 -46.29 42.53 -15.87
N SER A 16 -45.35 41.71 -16.34
CA SER A 16 -43.93 42.01 -16.57
C SER A 16 -43.06 42.45 -15.37
N GLU A 17 -42.08 41.59 -15.02
CA GLU A 17 -40.85 42.05 -14.37
C GLU A 17 -39.66 41.27 -14.96
N GLU A 18 -38.85 41.98 -15.75
CA GLU A 18 -37.62 41.50 -16.39
C GLU A 18 -36.58 41.04 -15.35
N ALA A 19 -35.98 39.89 -15.61
CA ALA A 19 -34.85 39.36 -14.85
C ALA A 19 -33.61 40.27 -15.03
N VAL A 20 -33.30 41.07 -14.00
CA VAL A 20 -32.01 41.75 -13.88
C VAL A 20 -30.98 40.76 -13.32
N ALA A 21 -30.18 40.18 -14.22
CA ALA A 21 -29.01 39.39 -13.83
C ALA A 21 -27.90 40.35 -13.32
N THR A 22 -27.75 40.44 -12.00
CA THR A 22 -26.60 41.09 -11.37
C THR A 22 -25.36 40.23 -11.56
N VAL A 23 -24.41 40.69 -12.39
CA VAL A 23 -23.08 40.08 -12.50
C VAL A 23 -22.29 40.42 -11.23
N VAL A 24 -22.26 39.48 -10.28
CA VAL A 24 -21.39 39.58 -9.09
C VAL A 24 -19.96 39.27 -9.53
N THR A 25 -19.06 40.24 -9.42
CA THR A 25 -17.62 40.01 -9.60
C THR A 25 -17.05 39.47 -8.29
N PRO A 26 -16.39 38.30 -8.24
CA PRO A 26 -15.95 37.74 -6.97
C PRO A 26 -14.77 38.53 -6.39
N ASN A 27 -14.87 38.86 -5.10
CA ASN A 27 -13.79 39.42 -4.29
C ASN A 27 -12.85 38.28 -3.85
N PRO A 28 -11.54 38.32 -4.15
CA PRO A 28 -10.59 37.24 -3.84
C PRO A 28 -10.33 37.02 -2.34
N ALA A 29 -10.98 37.78 -1.44
CA ALA A 29 -10.83 37.63 0.02
C ALA A 29 -11.87 36.72 0.68
N GLU A 30 -12.91 36.28 -0.05
CA GLU A 30 -13.89 35.29 0.41
C GLU A 30 -13.48 33.89 -0.07
N GLU A 31 -12.24 33.48 0.23
CA GLU A 31 -11.74 32.12 -0.03
C GLU A 31 -12.25 31.16 1.06
N GLY A 32 -13.57 31.19 1.26
CA GLY A 32 -14.29 30.17 1.99
C GLY A 32 -14.54 29.00 1.05
N LEU A 33 -14.26 27.78 1.52
CA LEU A 33 -14.52 26.54 0.79
C LEU A 33 -15.84 26.63 0.00
N PRO A 34 -15.84 26.26 -1.30
CA PRO A 34 -17.02 26.38 -2.13
C PRO A 34 -18.22 25.71 -1.47
N LEU A 35 -19.38 26.38 -1.51
CA LEU A 35 -20.68 25.92 -1.01
C LEU A 35 -20.90 24.44 -1.37
N ASP A 36 -21.41 23.64 -0.42
CA ASP A 36 -21.76 22.23 -0.64
C ASP A 36 -22.74 22.09 -1.82
N PHE A 37 -22.19 21.96 -3.03
CA PHE A 37 -22.95 21.66 -4.23
C PHE A 37 -23.38 20.19 -4.14
N PRO A 38 -24.64 19.87 -4.50
CA PRO A 38 -25.06 18.47 -4.57
C PRO A 38 -24.16 17.75 -5.59
N LEU A 39 -23.46 16.71 -5.14
CA LEU A 39 -22.64 15.86 -6.01
C LEU A 39 -23.49 15.37 -7.16
N THR A 40 -23.11 15.76 -8.38
CA THR A 40 -23.75 15.24 -9.57
C THR A 40 -23.30 13.77 -9.76
N PRO A 41 -24.14 12.90 -10.35
CA PRO A 41 -23.78 11.49 -10.53
C PRO A 41 -22.51 11.27 -11.34
N GLU A 42 -22.16 12.21 -12.24
CA GLU A 42 -20.91 12.22 -12.99
C GLU A 42 -19.68 12.47 -12.09
N ASP A 43 -19.75 13.40 -11.13
CA ASP A 43 -18.64 13.70 -10.19
C ASP A 43 -18.26 12.46 -9.36
N VAL A 44 -19.26 11.68 -8.94
CA VAL A 44 -19.06 10.46 -8.15
C VAL A 44 -18.43 9.35 -8.98
N GLN A 45 -18.75 9.26 -10.28
CA GLN A 45 -18.19 8.26 -11.18
C GLN A 45 -16.71 8.52 -11.46
N ASP A 46 -16.34 9.78 -11.66
CA ASP A 46 -14.94 10.17 -11.89
C ASP A 46 -14.07 9.91 -10.65
N GLU A 47 -14.59 10.19 -9.45
CA GLU A 47 -13.93 9.82 -8.20
C GLU A 47 -13.83 8.30 -8.04
N ALA A 48 -14.88 7.54 -8.39
CA ALA A 48 -14.86 6.08 -8.30
C ALA A 48 -13.80 5.46 -9.22
N VAL A 49 -13.66 5.97 -10.45
CA VAL A 49 -12.63 5.49 -11.41
C VAL A 49 -11.22 5.82 -10.90
N ARG A 50 -11.00 7.02 -10.37
CA ARG A 50 -9.73 7.41 -9.76
C ARG A 50 -9.41 6.57 -8.53
N GLY A 51 -10.40 6.38 -7.66
CA GLY A 51 -10.30 5.54 -6.46
C GLY A 51 -9.95 4.10 -6.81
N ASP A 52 -10.60 3.52 -7.83
CA ASP A 52 -10.32 2.15 -8.26
C ASP A 52 -8.87 1.98 -8.77
N PHE A 53 -8.36 2.95 -9.52
CA PHE A 53 -6.96 2.96 -9.95
C PHE A 53 -6.00 3.01 -8.76
N VAL A 54 -6.24 3.91 -7.80
CA VAL A 54 -5.40 4.05 -6.60
C VAL A 54 -5.44 2.78 -5.75
N ILE A 55 -6.62 2.23 -5.51
CA ILE A 55 -6.81 1.01 -4.71
C ILE A 55 -6.14 -0.18 -5.39
N ARG A 56 -6.29 -0.34 -6.72
CA ARG A 56 -5.65 -1.42 -7.47
C ARG A 56 -4.13 -1.39 -7.32
N TRP A 57 -3.52 -0.23 -7.46
CA TRP A 57 -2.07 -0.09 -7.27
C TRP A 57 -1.65 -0.21 -5.80
N ALA A 58 -2.48 0.26 -4.86
CA ALA A 58 -2.24 0.06 -3.43
C ALA A 58 -2.22 -1.43 -3.06
N VAL A 59 -3.12 -2.24 -3.62
CA VAL A 59 -3.13 -3.70 -3.42
C VAL A 59 -1.89 -4.36 -4.00
N VAL A 60 -1.45 -3.96 -5.20
CA VAL A 60 -0.21 -4.47 -5.81
C VAL A 60 1.01 -4.13 -4.95
N LEU A 61 1.13 -2.88 -4.50
CA LEU A 61 2.20 -2.45 -3.60
C LEU A 61 2.15 -3.22 -2.28
N LEU A 62 0.96 -3.39 -1.70
CA LEU A 62 0.77 -4.15 -0.47
C LEU A 62 1.21 -5.61 -0.63
N ALA A 63 0.85 -6.26 -1.75
CA ALA A 63 1.29 -7.62 -2.06
C ALA A 63 2.82 -7.71 -2.19
N LEU A 64 3.45 -6.73 -2.84
CA LEU A 64 4.91 -6.64 -2.95
C LEU A 64 5.58 -6.49 -1.58
N LEU A 65 5.07 -5.58 -0.74
CA LEU A 65 5.56 -5.38 0.63
C LEU A 65 5.40 -6.63 1.48
N MET A 66 4.28 -7.33 1.34
CA MET A 66 4.05 -8.59 2.05
C MET A 66 5.01 -9.68 1.57
N GLY A 67 5.36 -9.70 0.28
CA GLY A 67 6.43 -10.53 -0.27
C GLY A 67 7.80 -10.28 0.37
N PHE A 68 8.14 -9.02 0.67
CA PHE A 68 9.38 -8.69 1.39
C PHE A 68 9.31 -9.03 2.89
N SER A 69 8.12 -9.02 3.49
CA SER A 69 7.92 -9.43 4.88
C SER A 69 8.00 -10.95 5.09
N LEU A 70 7.88 -11.76 4.02
CA LEU A 70 7.99 -13.21 4.06
C LEU A 70 9.45 -13.67 4.13
N ILE A 71 10.22 -13.15 5.09
CA ILE A 71 11.45 -13.83 5.54
C ILE A 71 10.99 -14.99 6.44
N ASP A 72 10.39 -16.00 5.82
CA ASP A 72 9.82 -17.17 6.49
C ASP A 72 10.91 -18.07 7.11
N GLN A 73 12.15 -17.92 6.65
CA GLN A 73 13.25 -18.80 7.00
C GLN A 73 14.44 -18.10 7.63
N THR A 74 14.15 -17.30 8.67
CA THR A 74 15.17 -16.66 9.51
C THR A 74 16.20 -17.67 10.03
N MET A 75 15.76 -18.87 10.45
CA MET A 75 16.68 -19.92 10.90
C MET A 75 17.60 -20.41 9.79
N THR A 76 17.10 -20.64 8.58
CA THR A 76 17.92 -21.06 7.43
C THR A 76 19.00 -20.02 7.10
N LEU A 77 18.64 -18.73 7.14
CA LEU A 77 19.59 -17.64 6.94
C LEU A 77 20.66 -17.60 8.04
N VAL A 78 20.27 -17.82 9.30
CA VAL A 78 21.21 -17.90 10.42
C VAL A 78 22.18 -19.06 10.23
N HIS A 79 21.71 -20.25 9.82
CA HIS A 79 22.57 -21.41 9.57
C HIS A 79 23.57 -21.15 8.44
N VAL A 80 23.13 -20.54 7.34
CA VAL A 80 24.01 -20.17 6.22
C VAL A 80 25.07 -19.16 6.69
N LYS A 81 24.66 -18.09 7.39
CA LYS A 81 25.58 -17.04 7.86
C LYS A 81 26.57 -17.53 8.92
N SER A 82 26.10 -18.35 9.84
CA SER A 82 26.93 -19.02 10.83
C SER A 82 27.96 -19.94 10.15
N GLY A 83 27.53 -20.72 9.15
CA GLY A 83 28.40 -21.61 8.40
C GLY A 83 29.43 -20.87 7.55
N GLU A 84 29.04 -19.77 6.90
CA GLU A 84 29.96 -18.88 6.18
C GLU A 84 31.03 -18.34 7.13
N TYR A 85 30.63 -17.87 8.31
CA TYR A 85 31.55 -17.38 9.33
C TYR A 85 32.51 -18.46 9.83
N LEU A 86 32.02 -19.67 10.11
CA LEU A 86 32.85 -20.82 10.50
C LEU A 86 33.82 -21.21 9.37
N SER A 87 33.36 -21.28 8.13
CA SER A 87 34.23 -21.62 6.99
C SER A 87 35.41 -20.65 6.82
N ALA A 88 35.21 -19.37 7.17
CA ALA A 88 36.22 -18.33 7.07
C ALA A 88 37.14 -18.23 8.30
N ASN A 89 36.66 -18.53 9.50
CA ASN A 89 37.38 -18.32 10.77
C ASN A 89 37.84 -19.62 11.46
N GLY A 90 37.47 -20.78 10.92
CA GLY A 90 37.73 -22.10 11.48
C GLY A 90 36.45 -22.91 11.64
N PHE A 91 36.50 -24.20 11.30
CA PHE A 91 35.32 -25.06 11.25
C PHE A 91 34.61 -25.27 12.60
N LEU A 92 35.27 -24.94 13.72
CA LEU A 92 34.71 -25.07 15.05
C LEU A 92 34.34 -23.68 15.60
N PRO A 93 33.22 -23.55 16.33
CA PRO A 93 32.87 -22.30 16.99
C PRO A 93 34.03 -21.82 17.89
N PRO A 94 34.49 -20.58 17.75
CA PRO A 94 35.59 -20.07 18.55
C PRO A 94 35.23 -20.08 20.04
N HIS A 95 36.17 -20.54 20.88
CA HIS A 95 36.08 -20.41 22.32
C HIS A 95 36.26 -18.92 22.69
N GLY A 96 35.17 -18.17 22.72
CA GLY A 96 35.21 -16.72 22.92
C GLY A 96 33.83 -16.07 22.83
N GLY A 97 33.76 -14.86 22.27
CA GLY A 97 32.54 -14.08 22.12
C GLY A 97 31.74 -14.42 20.86
N ASP A 98 30.42 -14.28 20.95
CA ASP A 98 29.47 -14.45 19.85
C ASP A 98 29.50 -13.25 18.89
N PRO A 99 29.96 -13.44 17.63
CA PRO A 99 30.04 -12.36 16.63
C PRO A 99 28.66 -11.87 16.18
N PHE A 100 27.60 -12.65 16.42
CA PHE A 100 26.22 -12.31 16.04
C PHE A 100 25.43 -11.67 17.19
N SER A 101 26.02 -11.53 18.39
CA SER A 101 25.34 -10.91 19.53
C SER A 101 25.34 -9.39 19.43
N ALA A 102 24.15 -8.80 19.25
CA ALA A 102 23.99 -7.34 19.17
C ALA A 102 23.93 -6.65 20.55
N THR A 103 23.59 -7.37 21.62
CA THR A 103 23.25 -6.77 22.93
C THR A 103 24.15 -7.19 24.08
N ALA A 104 24.98 -8.23 23.91
CA ALA A 104 25.83 -8.75 24.97
C ALA A 104 27.25 -9.01 24.45
N GLU A 105 28.15 -8.06 24.70
CA GLU A 105 29.57 -8.23 24.39
C GLU A 105 30.15 -9.40 25.21
N LYS A 106 31.00 -10.23 24.59
CA LYS A 106 31.73 -11.36 25.21
C LYS A 106 30.86 -12.53 25.68
N ARG A 107 29.61 -12.64 25.22
CA ARG A 107 28.80 -13.85 25.46
C ARG A 107 29.40 -15.05 24.73
N THR A 108 29.53 -16.19 25.41
CA THR A 108 30.02 -17.41 24.78
C THR A 108 29.07 -17.89 23.69
N TRP A 109 29.60 -18.12 22.49
CA TRP A 109 28.83 -18.70 21.38
C TRP A 109 28.77 -20.22 21.49
N ILE A 110 27.61 -20.75 21.85
CA ILE A 110 27.36 -22.19 21.91
C ILE A 110 26.53 -22.57 20.68
N ASN A 111 27.19 -23.09 19.66
CA ASN A 111 26.54 -23.54 18.44
C ASN A 111 26.61 -25.07 18.30
N LEU A 112 25.51 -25.75 18.66
CA LEU A 112 25.37 -27.20 18.57
C LEU A 112 25.19 -27.68 17.12
N SER A 113 24.71 -26.82 16.22
CA SER A 113 24.47 -27.13 14.81
C SER A 113 25.64 -26.78 13.90
N TRP A 114 26.83 -26.50 14.43
CA TRP A 114 27.99 -26.02 13.66
C TRP A 114 28.30 -26.82 12.39
N LEU A 115 28.16 -28.15 12.42
CA LEU A 115 28.40 -29.00 11.26
C LEU A 115 27.30 -28.85 10.21
N PHE A 116 26.04 -28.77 10.65
CA PHE A 116 24.91 -28.51 9.77
C PHE A 116 25.03 -27.13 9.12
N ASP A 117 25.47 -26.12 9.87
CA ASP A 117 25.68 -24.77 9.37
C ASP A 117 26.73 -24.75 8.24
N LEU A 118 27.83 -25.51 8.38
CA LEU A 118 28.83 -25.67 7.31
C LEU A 118 28.26 -26.34 6.06
N VAL A 119 27.41 -27.35 6.22
CA VAL A 119 26.73 -28.02 5.10
C VAL A 119 25.75 -27.06 4.42
N ALA A 120 24.98 -26.30 5.21
CA ALA A 120 24.05 -25.30 4.71
C ALA A 120 24.76 -24.17 3.94
N ALA A 121 25.88 -23.66 4.48
CA ALA A 121 26.71 -22.68 3.81
C ALA A 121 27.36 -23.24 2.54
N GLY A 122 27.79 -24.51 2.55
CA GLY A 122 28.30 -25.20 1.36
C GLY A 122 27.23 -25.36 0.27
N ALA A 123 26.02 -25.77 0.65
CA ALA A 123 24.88 -25.88 -0.26
C ALA A 123 24.52 -24.50 -0.86
N TYR A 124 24.57 -23.45 -0.04
CA TYR A 124 24.38 -22.07 -0.49
C TYR A 124 25.50 -21.59 -1.41
N GLY A 125 26.76 -21.88 -1.10
CA GLY A 125 27.91 -21.52 -1.94
C GLY A 125 27.91 -22.23 -3.30
N ALA A 126 27.47 -23.49 -3.36
CA ALA A 126 27.46 -24.28 -4.59
C ALA A 126 26.23 -24.01 -5.48
N GLY A 127 25.06 -23.71 -4.89
CA GLY A 127 23.79 -23.64 -5.61
C GLY A 127 22.88 -22.47 -5.23
N SER A 128 23.37 -21.51 -4.44
CA SER A 128 22.58 -20.40 -3.89
C SER A 128 21.29 -20.93 -3.23
N TRP A 129 20.15 -20.27 -3.44
CA TRP A 129 18.87 -20.65 -2.85
C TRP A 129 18.29 -21.97 -3.38
N LEU A 130 18.67 -22.40 -4.58
CA LEU A 130 18.31 -23.71 -5.09
C LEU A 130 19.02 -24.82 -4.30
N GLY A 131 20.31 -24.65 -4.00
CA GLY A 131 21.09 -25.61 -3.21
C GLY A 131 20.52 -25.78 -1.79
N VAL A 132 20.14 -24.67 -1.15
CA VAL A 132 19.51 -24.68 0.18
C VAL A 132 18.11 -25.32 0.14
N SER A 133 17.35 -25.10 -0.94
CA SER A 133 16.02 -25.68 -1.11
C SER A 133 16.07 -27.21 -1.28
N ILE A 134 17.08 -27.74 -1.98
CA ILE A 134 17.31 -29.19 -2.12
C ILE A 134 17.71 -29.81 -0.77
N LEU A 135 18.54 -29.14 0.02
CA LEU A 135 18.97 -29.63 1.34
C LEU A 135 17.81 -29.69 2.35
N LYS A 136 16.80 -28.84 2.17
CA LYS A 136 15.65 -28.68 3.09
C LYS A 136 14.37 -29.39 2.64
N GLY A 137 14.31 -29.85 1.38
CA GLY A 137 13.19 -30.61 0.80
C GLY A 137 13.21 -32.08 1.23
#